data_AF-A0A6B3FJL1-F1
#
_entry.id   AF-A0A6B3FJL1-F1
#
_cell.length_a   1.000
_cell.length_b   1.000
_cell.length_c   1.000
_cell.angle_alpha   90.00
_cell.angle_beta   90.00
_cell.angle_gamma   90.00
#
_symmetry.space_group_name_H-M   'P 1'
#
loop_
_entity.id
_entity.type
_entity.pdbx_description
1 polymer ?
#
loop_
_entity_poly.entity_id
_entity_poly.type
_entity_poly.pdbx_seq_one_letter_code
_entity_poly.pdbx_strand_id
1 'polypeptide(L)'
;ALATHWAHARRDHFPDGQLYVDLRGHSRLPALRPGDVLAPFLRALGAPPHVLPVHPPNEDEAAALYRTLLADRRLLIVLDNARDAEQVRPLLPGAHGCTVVITSRSRLAGLVSSDG
;
A
#
# COMPACT_ATOMS: atom_id res chain seq x y z
N ALA A 1 -0.85 -12.11 -9.72
CA ALA A 1 -1.72 -12.35 -10.91
C ALA A 1 -3.22 -12.36 -10.58
N LEU A 2 -3.69 -13.05 -9.54
CA LEU A 2 -5.12 -13.06 -9.17
C LEU A 2 -5.61 -11.71 -8.61
N ALA A 3 -4.84 -11.07 -7.72
CA ALA A 3 -5.20 -9.79 -7.12
C ALA A 3 -5.34 -8.67 -8.17
N THR A 4 -4.43 -8.62 -9.14
CA THR A 4 -4.49 -7.67 -10.26
C THR A 4 -5.69 -7.94 -11.17
N HIS A 5 -6.05 -9.20 -11.42
CA HIS A 5 -7.21 -9.55 -12.23
C HIS A 5 -8.52 -9.14 -11.54
N TRP A 6 -8.65 -9.44 -10.25
CA TRP A 6 -9.79 -9.00 -9.44
C TRP A 6 -9.89 -7.46 -9.36
N ALA A 7 -8.75 -6.78 -9.21
CA ALA A 7 -8.66 -5.33 -9.17
C ALA A 7 -9.20 -4.69 -10.46
N HIS A 8 -8.88 -5.27 -11.62
CA HIS A 8 -9.40 -4.79 -12.90
C HIS A 8 -10.92 -4.92 -13.01
N ALA A 9 -11.50 -6.00 -12.48
CA ALA A 9 -12.94 -6.26 -12.53
C ALA A 9 -13.78 -5.34 -11.63
N ARG A 10 -13.16 -4.59 -10.71
CA ARG A 10 -13.83 -3.74 -9.71
C ARG A 10 -13.52 -2.25 -9.85
N ARG A 11 -12.96 -1.82 -10.99
CA ARG A 11 -12.57 -0.41 -11.22
C ARG A 11 -13.67 0.59 -10.89
N ASP A 12 -14.93 0.27 -11.19
CA ASP A 12 -16.07 1.17 -10.95
C ASP A 12 -16.34 1.46 -9.46
N HIS A 13 -15.81 0.64 -8.55
CA HIS A 13 -15.98 0.83 -7.10
C HIS A 13 -14.90 1.75 -6.49
N PHE A 14 -13.84 2.03 -7.24
CA PHE A 14 -12.66 2.80 -6.81
C PHE A 14 -12.39 3.94 -7.78
N PRO A 15 -13.25 4.99 -7.78
CA PRO A 15 -13.19 6.06 -8.77
C PRO A 15 -11.88 6.85 -8.76
N ASP A 16 -11.17 6.86 -7.63
CA ASP A 16 -9.90 7.57 -7.50
C ASP A 16 -8.69 6.76 -8.00
N GLY A 17 -8.91 5.50 -8.40
CA GLY A 17 -7.90 4.64 -9.01
C GLY A 17 -7.39 3.50 -8.12
N GLN A 18 -6.21 3.00 -8.47
CA GLN A 18 -5.62 1.81 -7.87
C GLN A 18 -4.11 1.96 -7.70
N LEU A 19 -3.59 1.46 -6.58
CA LEU A 19 -2.16 1.37 -6.29
C LEU A 19 -1.76 -0.10 -6.20
N TYR A 20 -0.61 -0.45 -6.76
CA TYR A 20 -0.09 -1.82 -6.76
C TYR A 20 1.39 -1.83 -6.45
N VAL A 21 1.83 -2.78 -5.63
CA VAL A 21 3.24 -3.06 -5.38
C VAL A 21 3.46 -4.55 -5.12
N ASP A 22 4.57 -5.09 -5.64
CA ASP A 22 5.14 -6.36 -5.19
C ASP A 22 6.15 -6.05 -4.07
N LEU A 23 5.84 -6.48 -2.85
CA LEU A 23 6.64 -6.26 -1.64
C LEU A 23 7.90 -7.13 -1.58
N ARG A 24 8.06 -8.07 -2.52
CA ARG A 24 9.25 -8.93 -2.68
C ARG A 24 9.56 -9.78 -1.46
N GLY A 25 8.59 -10.00 -0.57
CA GLY A 25 8.78 -10.66 0.72
C GLY A 25 9.21 -12.12 0.62
N HIS A 26 8.89 -12.80 -0.48
CA HIS A 26 9.33 -14.17 -0.77
C HIS A 26 10.05 -14.28 -2.12
N SER A 27 10.83 -13.25 -2.50
CA SER A 27 11.62 -13.22 -3.73
C SER A 27 13.12 -13.47 -3.47
N ARG A 28 13.93 -13.59 -4.53
CA ARG A 28 15.40 -13.62 -4.41
C ARG A 28 16.01 -12.23 -4.13
N LEU A 29 15.25 -11.17 -4.37
CA LEU A 29 15.63 -9.80 -4.09
C LEU A 29 15.27 -9.43 -2.64
N PRO A 30 15.95 -8.43 -2.04
CA PRO A 30 15.55 -7.90 -0.75
C PRO A 30 14.08 -7.44 -0.76
N ALA A 31 13.37 -7.76 0.32
CA ALA A 31 12.03 -7.26 0.56
C ALA A 31 12.05 -5.71 0.59
N LEU A 32 11.02 -5.08 0.02
CA LEU A 32 10.95 -3.62 0.02
C LEU A 32 10.69 -3.09 1.44
N ARG A 33 11.41 -2.05 1.84
CA ARG A 33 11.09 -1.32 3.07
C ARG A 33 9.82 -0.49 2.82
N PRO A 34 8.95 -0.30 3.82
CA PRO A 34 7.73 0.49 3.65
C PRO A 34 7.99 1.90 3.09
N GLY A 35 9.03 2.60 3.56
CA GLY A 35 9.42 3.91 3.01
C GLY A 35 9.70 3.88 1.49
N ASP A 36 10.37 2.83 0.99
CA ASP A 36 10.69 2.68 -0.44
C ASP A 36 9.43 2.42 -1.29
N VAL A 37 8.35 1.92 -0.68
CA VAL A 37 7.02 1.73 -1.29
C VAL A 37 6.19 3.02 -1.24
N LEU A 38 6.26 3.75 -0.13
CA LEU A 38 5.48 4.96 0.08
C LEU A 38 5.91 6.08 -0.88
N ALA A 39 7.20 6.22 -1.17
CA ALA A 39 7.69 7.24 -2.11
C ALA A 39 7.04 7.18 -3.52
N PRO A 40 6.99 6.04 -4.23
CA PRO A 40 6.26 5.94 -5.49
C PRO A 40 4.74 6.08 -5.34
N PHE A 41 4.14 5.62 -4.24
CA PHE A 41 2.70 5.81 -3.99
C PHE A 41 2.33 7.28 -3.82
N LEU A 42 3.09 8.02 -3.02
CA LEU A 42 2.91 9.47 -2.83
C LEU A 42 2.98 10.22 -4.17
N ARG A 43 3.94 9.86 -5.02
CA ARG A 43 4.02 10.42 -6.39
C ARG A 43 2.78 10.10 -7.22
N ALA A 44 2.31 8.85 -7.19
CA ALA A 44 1.11 8.43 -7.92
C ALA A 44 -0.17 9.14 -7.42
N LEU A 45 -0.22 9.48 -6.13
CA LEU A 45 -1.32 10.26 -5.52
C LEU A 45 -1.26 11.77 -5.83
N GLY A 46 -0.19 12.22 -6.50
CA GLY A 46 -0.01 13.62 -6.90
C GLY A 46 0.70 14.49 -5.86
N ALA A 47 1.42 13.90 -4.90
CA ALA A 47 2.21 14.68 -3.94
C ALA A 47 3.28 15.50 -4.69
N PRO A 48 3.34 16.83 -4.48
CA PRO A 48 4.31 17.66 -5.19
C PRO A 48 5.75 17.33 -4.76
N PRO A 49 6.76 17.47 -5.63
CA PRO A 49 8.12 17.00 -5.35
C PRO A 49 8.75 17.58 -4.07
N HIS A 50 8.36 18.78 -3.66
CA HIS A 50 8.90 19.47 -2.48
C HIS A 50 8.34 18.96 -1.14
N VAL A 51 7.26 18.18 -1.14
CA VAL A 51 6.72 17.52 0.07
C VAL A 51 7.07 16.04 0.14
N LEU A 52 7.71 15.49 -0.90
CA LEU A 52 8.15 14.11 -0.87
C LEU A 52 9.31 13.96 0.12
N PRO A 53 9.29 12.93 0.98
CA PRO A 53 10.41 12.68 1.88
C PRO A 53 11.73 12.49 1.12
N VAL A 54 12.81 13.04 1.67
CA VAL A 54 14.16 12.95 1.10
C VAL A 54 14.63 11.49 1.11
N HIS A 55 15.39 11.06 0.10
CA HIS A 55 15.89 9.68 0.05
C HIS A 55 17.11 9.45 1.00
N PRO A 56 17.11 8.39 1.82
CA PRO A 56 16.02 7.43 2.04
C PRO A 56 14.90 8.03 2.90
N PRO A 57 13.62 7.76 2.55
CA PRO A 57 12.48 8.37 3.23
C PRO A 57 12.41 7.94 4.70
N ASN A 58 12.10 8.88 5.59
CA ASN A 58 11.64 8.55 6.93
C ASN A 58 10.28 7.85 6.80
N GLU A 59 10.17 6.65 7.36
CA GLU A 59 8.99 5.80 7.22
C GLU A 59 7.75 6.41 7.87
N ASP A 60 7.88 6.96 9.07
CA ASP A 60 6.75 7.54 9.81
C ASP A 60 6.21 8.79 9.11
N GLU A 61 7.11 9.64 8.61
CA GLU A 61 6.75 10.84 7.83
C GLU A 61 6.04 10.47 6.53
N ALA A 62 6.61 9.51 5.78
CA ALA A 62 6.03 9.03 4.54
C ALA A 62 4.65 8.40 4.77
N ALA A 63 4.49 7.62 5.84
CA ALA A 63 3.23 6.96 6.19
C ALA A 63 2.17 7.98 6.65
N ALA A 64 2.57 9.01 7.40
CA ALA A 64 1.67 10.10 7.79
C ALA A 64 1.16 10.87 6.58
N LEU A 65 2.05 11.30 5.68
CA LEU A 65 1.65 11.99 4.45
C LEU A 65 0.75 11.11 3.56
N TYR A 66 1.07 9.83 3.46
CA TYR A 66 0.27 8.87 2.72
C TYR A 66 -1.15 8.77 3.27
N ARG A 67 -1.33 8.59 4.58
CA ARG A 67 -2.67 8.57 5.21
C ARG A 67 -3.45 9.87 4.97
N THR A 68 -2.77 11.02 5.05
CA THR A 68 -3.39 12.32 4.75
C THR A 68 -3.93 12.39 3.32
N LEU A 69 -3.15 11.92 2.33
CA LEU A 69 -3.59 11.93 0.93
C LEU A 69 -4.72 10.94 0.63
N LEU A 70 -4.91 9.94 1.49
CA LEU A 70 -5.93 8.90 1.34
C LEU A 70 -7.23 9.16 2.09
N ALA A 71 -7.25 10.13 3.02
CA ALA A 71 -8.38 10.37 3.92
C ALA A 71 -9.73 10.49 3.19
N ASP A 72 -9.76 11.17 2.05
CA ASP A 72 -10.97 11.43 1.27
C ASP A 72 -11.04 10.67 -0.06
N ARG A 73 -10.21 9.63 -0.23
CA ARG A 73 -10.13 8.87 -1.50
C ARG A 73 -10.71 7.47 -1.38
N ARG A 74 -11.33 7.04 -2.48
CA ARG A 74 -11.81 5.69 -2.72
C ARG A 74 -10.88 4.94 -3.66
N LEU A 75 -9.87 4.29 -3.08
CA LEU A 75 -8.83 3.55 -3.79
C LEU A 75 -8.86 2.06 -3.48
N LEU A 76 -8.37 1.29 -4.45
CA LEU A 76 -7.90 -0.08 -4.20
C LEU A 76 -6.37 -0.09 -4.09
N ILE A 77 -5.86 -0.60 -2.98
CA ILE A 77 -4.42 -0.78 -2.75
C ILE A 77 -4.11 -2.27 -2.73
N VAL A 78 -3.23 -2.72 -3.61
CA VAL A 78 -2.80 -4.12 -3.69
C VAL A 78 -1.35 -4.26 -3.25
N LEU A 79 -1.14 -5.01 -2.18
CA LEU A 79 0.16 -5.33 -1.61
C LEU A 79 0.45 -6.82 -1.88
N ASP A 80 1.16 -7.10 -2.98
CA ASP A 80 1.50 -8.47 -3.39
C ASP A 80 2.75 -8.97 -2.66
N ASN A 81 2.80 -10.27 -2.37
CA ASN A 81 3.97 -10.96 -1.86
C ASN A 81 4.56 -10.37 -0.56
N ALA A 82 3.71 -9.99 0.40
CA ALA A 82 4.11 -9.50 1.71
C ALA A 82 4.91 -10.54 2.49
N ARG A 83 5.97 -10.14 3.18
CA ARG A 83 6.76 -11.04 4.05
C ARG A 83 6.08 -11.28 5.39
N ASP A 84 5.69 -10.19 6.05
CA ASP A 84 5.19 -10.16 7.42
C ASP A 84 4.28 -8.94 7.65
N ALA A 85 3.70 -8.85 8.85
CA ALA A 85 2.81 -7.76 9.22
C ALA A 85 3.52 -6.41 9.36
N GLU A 86 4.78 -6.40 9.79
CA GLU A 86 5.55 -5.15 9.98
C GLU A 86 5.79 -4.45 8.65
N GLN A 87 6.05 -5.21 7.58
CA GLN A 87 6.18 -4.66 6.23
C GLN A 87 4.89 -3.99 5.73
N VAL A 88 3.72 -4.43 6.20
CA VAL A 88 2.42 -4.02 5.68
C VAL A 88 1.80 -2.90 6.49
N ARG A 89 1.93 -2.91 7.82
CA ARG A 89 1.27 -1.94 8.73
C ARG A 89 1.44 -0.48 8.31
N PRO A 90 2.64 0.02 7.92
CA PRO A 90 2.82 1.42 7.54
C PRO A 90 2.17 1.79 6.20
N LEU A 91 1.82 0.79 5.38
CA LEU A 91 1.19 0.95 4.06
C LEU A 91 -0.35 0.96 4.13
N LEU A 92 -0.91 0.80 5.33
CA LEU A 92 -2.36 0.79 5.54
C LEU A 92 -2.91 2.22 5.58
N PRO A 93 -4.01 2.51 4.86
CA PRO A 93 -4.54 3.85 4.64
C PRO A 93 -5.20 4.46 5.88
N GLY A 94 -5.61 3.66 6.87
CA GLY A 94 -6.33 4.11 8.07
C GLY A 94 -7.72 4.71 7.80
N ALA A 95 -8.11 4.90 6.54
CA ALA A 95 -9.35 5.54 6.11
C ALA A 95 -10.37 4.53 5.55
N HIS A 96 -11.66 4.77 5.80
CA HIS A 96 -12.77 3.89 5.42
C HIS A 96 -13.03 3.81 3.90
N GLY A 97 -12.53 4.78 3.12
CA GLY A 97 -12.74 4.81 1.65
C GLY A 97 -11.85 3.84 0.87
N CYS A 98 -10.75 3.37 1.47
CA CYS A 98 -9.75 2.56 0.78
C CYS A 98 -9.92 1.07 1.12
N THR A 99 -9.88 0.21 0.09
CA THR A 99 -9.79 -1.24 0.26
C THR A 99 -8.34 -1.68 0.05
N VAL A 100 -7.82 -2.52 0.96
CA VAL A 100 -6.47 -3.09 0.85
C VAL A 100 -6.55 -4.59 0.61
N VAL A 101 -5.95 -5.08 -0.47
CA VAL A 101 -5.78 -6.50 -0.73
C VAL A 101 -4.32 -6.86 -0.50
N ILE A 102 -4.08 -7.75 0.45
CA ILE A 102 -2.73 -8.24 0.78
C ILE A 102 -2.63 -9.69 0.36
N THR A 103 -1.55 -10.06 -0.31
CA THR A 103 -1.23 -11.47 -0.57
C THR A 103 0.12 -11.82 0.03
N SER A 104 0.23 -13.01 0.59
CA SER A 104 1.45 -13.52 1.23
C SER A 104 1.49 -15.04 1.11
N ARG A 105 2.69 -15.62 1.23
CA ARG A 105 2.89 -17.07 1.38
C ARG A 105 2.92 -17.51 2.84
N SER A 106 3.02 -16.54 3.77
CA SER A 106 3.09 -16.75 5.21
C SER A 106 1.85 -16.20 5.89
N ARG A 107 1.51 -16.72 7.08
CA ARG A 107 0.43 -16.13 7.88
C ARG A 107 0.86 -14.76 8.40
N LEU A 108 0.07 -13.74 8.09
CA LEU A 108 0.28 -12.38 8.59
C LEU A 108 -0.38 -12.21 9.97
N ALA A 109 0.23 -12.82 11.00
CA ALA A 109 -0.27 -12.73 12.37
C ALA A 109 -0.39 -11.27 12.83
N GLY A 110 -1.49 -10.92 13.47
CA GLY A 110 -1.74 -9.55 13.96
C GLY A 110 -2.27 -8.56 12.92
N LEU A 111 -2.48 -8.97 11.66
CA LEU A 111 -3.23 -8.22 10.64
C LEU A 111 -4.67 -8.72 10.45
N VAL A 112 -5.16 -9.56 11.36
CA VAL A 112 -6.54 -10.04 11.33
C VAL A 112 -7.47 -8.89 11.68
N SER A 113 -7.92 -8.16 10.65
CA SER A 113 -9.16 -7.40 10.71
C SER A 113 -10.22 -8.25 10.03
N SER A 114 -11.23 -8.63 10.79
CA SER A 114 -12.47 -9.20 10.29
C SER A 114 -13.13 -8.20 9.34
N ASP A 115 -13.42 -8.65 8.12
CA ASP A 115 -14.37 -7.97 7.24
C ASP A 115 -15.76 -7.94 7.90
N GLY A 116 -16.41 -6.79 7.74
CA GLY A 116 -17.83 -6.55 7.96
C GLY A 116 -18.23 -5.32 7.16
#